data_AF-A0A5R8LX66-F1
#
_entry.id   AF-A0A5R8LX66-F1
#
_cell.length_a   1.000
_cell.length_b   1.000
_cell.length_c   1.000
_cell.angle_alpha   90.00
_cell.angle_beta   90.00
_cell.angle_gamma   90.00
#
_symmetry.space_group_name_H-M   'P 1'
#
loop_
_entity.id
_entity.type
_entity.pdbx_description
1 polymer ?
#
loop_
_entity_poly.entity_id
_entity_poly.type
_entity_poly.pdbx_seq_one_letter_code
_entity_poly.pdbx_strand_id
1 'polypeptide(L)'
;MSDDAAKAARRQNLRGRISDYDDQMTSIQSKIARLKEAETKLQAAKTELTTHQSTLRSISGLVNNGQWRGKRQNEFSKDMDQMTSQLKSDQEKIDNNLDLVRAKINSLSSDVSQMSSSISGLRAELASI
;
A
#
# COMPACT_ATOMS: atom_id res chain seq x y z
N MET A 1 -19.08 49.50 4.74
CA MET A 1 -17.72 48.90 4.69
C MET A 1 -17.11 49.31 3.36
N SER A 2 -15.86 49.79 3.33
CA SER A 2 -15.16 50.11 2.07
C SER A 2 -14.94 48.84 1.23
N ASP A 3 -15.00 48.96 -0.10
CA ASP A 3 -14.70 47.88 -1.06
C ASP A 3 -13.32 47.25 -0.79
N ASP A 4 -12.35 48.04 -0.33
CA ASP A 4 -11.00 47.58 0.03
C ASP A 4 -10.99 46.64 1.23
N ALA A 5 -11.84 46.88 2.22
CA ALA A 5 -11.96 46.03 3.40
C ALA A 5 -12.57 44.67 3.04
N ALA A 6 -13.55 44.67 2.12
CA ALA A 6 -14.16 43.43 1.61
C ALA A 6 -13.15 42.61 0.79
N LYS A 7 -12.38 43.24 -0.10
CA LYS A 7 -11.31 42.60 -0.87
C LYS A 7 -10.21 42.04 0.05
N ALA A 8 -9.79 42.78 1.07
CA ALA A 8 -8.80 42.31 2.04
C ALA A 8 -9.29 41.07 2.80
N ALA A 9 -10.53 41.07 3.29
CA ALA A 9 -11.13 39.92 3.96
C ALA A 9 -11.20 38.69 3.05
N ARG A 10 -11.60 38.87 1.77
CA ARG A 10 -11.65 37.78 0.79
C ARG A 10 -10.26 37.21 0.50
N ARG A 11 -9.25 38.06 0.31
CA ARG A 11 -7.85 37.60 0.14
C ARG A 11 -7.36 36.80 1.34
N GLN A 12 -7.68 37.24 2.56
CA GLN A 12 -7.32 36.51 3.79
C GLN A 12 -8.00 35.14 3.86
N ASN A 13 -9.30 35.07 3.53
CA ASN A 13 -10.04 33.81 3.50
C ASN A 13 -9.45 32.81 2.49
N LEU A 14 -9.17 33.26 1.27
CA LEU A 14 -8.57 32.40 0.23
C LEU A 14 -7.19 31.89 0.64
N ARG A 15 -6.35 32.75 1.23
CA ARG A 15 -5.04 32.33 1.75
C ARG A 15 -5.16 31.27 2.84
N GLY A 16 -6.13 31.42 3.76
CA GLY A 16 -6.39 30.42 4.80
C GLY A 16 -6.76 29.06 4.18
N ARG A 17 -7.72 29.05 3.25
CA ARG A 17 -8.14 27.81 2.56
C ARG A 17 -7.01 27.15 1.77
N ILE A 18 -6.16 27.93 1.12
CA ILE A 18 -4.97 27.41 0.43
C ILE A 18 -4.04 26.73 1.43
N SER A 19 -3.75 27.39 2.56
CA SER A 19 -2.92 26.83 3.63
C SER A 19 -3.48 25.51 4.17
N ASP A 20 -4.79 25.46 4.46
CA ASP A 20 -5.43 24.25 4.98
C ASP A 20 -5.32 23.08 3.99
N TYR A 21 -5.47 23.35 2.69
CA TYR A 21 -5.29 22.32 1.67
C TYR A 21 -3.84 21.89 1.51
N ASP A 22 -2.87 22.81 1.57
CA ASP A 22 -1.44 22.48 1.53
C ASP A 22 -1.03 21.58 2.72
N ASP A 23 -1.54 21.87 3.93
CA ASP A 23 -1.29 21.05 5.14
C ASP A 23 -1.90 19.66 5.01
N GLN A 24 -3.16 19.57 4.57
CA GLN A 24 -3.82 18.29 4.34
C GLN A 24 -3.10 17.47 3.25
N MET A 25 -2.65 18.10 2.18
CA MET A 25 -1.92 17.45 1.09
C MET A 25 -0.59 16.87 1.59
N THR A 26 0.15 17.62 2.41
CA THR A 26 1.38 17.16 3.07
C THR A 26 1.14 15.92 3.94
N SER A 27 0.05 15.93 4.71
CA SER A 27 -0.36 14.80 5.55
C SER A 27 -0.70 13.56 4.70
N ILE A 28 -1.43 13.73 3.60
CA ILE A 28 -1.79 12.63 2.69
C ILE A 28 -0.56 12.07 1.99
N GLN A 29 0.35 12.94 1.50
CA GLN A 29 1.61 12.51 0.88
C GLN A 29 2.46 11.68 1.84
N SER A 30 2.52 12.07 3.12
CA SER A 30 3.20 11.30 4.15
C SER A 30 2.57 9.91 4.36
N LYS A 31 1.24 9.80 4.29
CA LYS A 31 0.54 8.50 4.34
C LYS A 31 0.85 7.65 3.11
N ILE A 32 0.86 8.25 1.92
CA ILE A 32 1.24 7.56 0.67
C ILE A 32 2.66 7.00 0.77
N ALA A 33 3.62 7.77 1.30
CA ALA A 33 5.00 7.32 1.48
C ALA A 33 5.08 6.06 2.37
N ARG A 34 4.40 6.08 3.53
CA ARG A 34 4.32 4.91 4.44
C ARG A 34 3.67 3.69 3.79
N LEU A 35 2.63 3.91 2.97
CA LEU A 35 1.97 2.81 2.24
C LEU A 35 2.89 2.22 1.17
N LYS A 36 3.69 3.03 0.47
CA LYS A 36 4.70 2.54 -0.48
C LYS A 36 5.77 1.72 0.22
N GLU A 37 6.25 2.15 1.39
CA GLU A 37 7.17 1.34 2.20
C GLU A 37 6.55 0.00 2.63
N ALA A 38 5.27 0.01 3.02
CA ALA A 38 4.54 -1.21 3.35
C ALA A 38 4.41 -2.14 2.12
N GLU A 39 4.11 -1.59 0.94
CA GLU A 39 4.07 -2.34 -0.31
C GLU A 39 5.43 -3.02 -0.59
N THR A 40 6.54 -2.30 -0.45
CA THR A 40 7.89 -2.87 -0.63
C THR A 40 8.14 -4.03 0.34
N LYS A 41 7.76 -3.88 1.61
CA LYS A 41 7.91 -4.96 2.61
C LYS A 41 7.05 -6.19 2.26
N LEU A 42 5.82 -5.98 1.80
CA LEU A 42 4.95 -7.08 1.36
C LEU A 42 5.51 -7.79 0.12
N GLN A 43 6.10 -7.06 -0.83
CA GLN A 43 6.77 -7.67 -1.99
C GLN A 43 8.00 -8.50 -1.59
N ALA A 44 8.78 -8.03 -0.62
CA ALA A 44 9.90 -8.80 -0.07
C ALA A 44 9.40 -10.09 0.59
N ALA A 45 8.38 -10.00 1.44
CA ALA A 45 7.76 -11.17 2.08
C ALA A 45 7.20 -12.16 1.06
N LYS A 46 6.57 -11.69 -0.02
CA LYS A 46 6.10 -12.55 -1.13
C LYS A 46 7.26 -13.30 -1.80
N THR A 47 8.39 -12.63 -1.98
CA THR A 47 9.59 -13.24 -2.57
C THR A 47 10.16 -14.31 -1.66
N GLU A 48 10.29 -14.03 -0.36
CA GLU A 48 10.73 -15.01 0.65
C GLU A 48 9.82 -16.23 0.68
N LEU A 49 8.51 -16.01 0.65
CA LEU A 49 7.51 -17.08 0.61
C LEU A 49 7.66 -17.98 -0.62
N THR A 50 7.91 -17.37 -1.79
CA THR A 50 8.17 -18.11 -3.04
C THR A 50 9.43 -18.97 -2.92
N THR A 51 10.47 -18.46 -2.27
CA THR A 51 11.68 -19.22 -1.96
C THR A 51 11.36 -20.39 -1.03
N HIS A 52 10.61 -20.19 0.06
CA HIS A 52 10.22 -21.25 0.98
C HIS A 52 9.41 -22.36 0.30
N GLN A 53 8.46 -21.99 -0.56
CA GLN A 53 7.71 -22.97 -1.36
C GLN A 53 8.61 -23.79 -2.27
N SER A 54 9.60 -23.15 -2.91
CA SER A 54 10.57 -23.85 -3.76
C SER A 54 11.44 -24.82 -2.95
N THR A 55 11.91 -24.40 -1.77
CA THR A 55 12.65 -25.26 -0.84
C THR A 55 11.82 -26.46 -0.40
N LEU A 56 10.55 -26.26 -0.02
CA LEU A 56 9.67 -27.38 0.35
C LEU A 56 9.44 -28.35 -0.80
N ARG A 57 9.22 -27.86 -2.03
CA ARG A 57 9.08 -28.72 -3.21
C ARG A 57 10.34 -29.58 -3.43
N SER A 58 11.52 -28.99 -3.30
CA SER A 58 12.79 -29.72 -3.42
C SER A 58 12.95 -30.79 -2.35
N ILE A 59 12.64 -30.46 -1.08
CA ILE A 59 12.69 -31.42 0.04
C ILE A 59 11.71 -32.57 -0.20
N SER A 60 10.46 -32.26 -0.60
CA SER A 60 9.44 -33.27 -0.91
C SER A 60 9.92 -34.20 -2.03
N GLY A 61 10.54 -33.65 -3.09
CA GLY A 61 11.13 -34.44 -4.17
C GLY A 61 12.23 -35.39 -3.70
N LEU A 62 13.15 -34.92 -2.84
CA LEU A 62 14.22 -35.76 -2.28
C LEU A 62 13.66 -36.91 -1.44
N VAL A 63 12.63 -36.64 -0.65
CA VAL A 63 11.97 -37.65 0.19
C VAL A 63 11.23 -38.68 -0.67
N ASN A 64 10.48 -38.24 -1.68
CA ASN A 64 9.70 -39.15 -2.53
C ASN A 64 10.57 -40.01 -3.44
N ASN A 65 11.74 -39.51 -3.84
CA ASN A 65 12.68 -40.22 -4.72
C ASN A 65 13.74 -41.04 -3.94
N GLY A 66 13.79 -40.92 -2.61
CA GLY A 66 14.74 -41.61 -1.76
C GLY A 66 14.37 -43.07 -1.44
N GLN A 67 15.24 -43.75 -0.70
CA GLN A 67 14.97 -45.11 -0.18
C GLN A 67 14.12 -45.10 1.10
N TRP A 68 13.75 -43.93 1.61
CA TRP A 68 12.96 -43.80 2.83
C TRP A 68 11.51 -44.20 2.57
N ARG A 69 11.02 -45.22 3.30
CA ARG A 69 9.66 -45.76 3.14
C ARG A 69 8.98 -46.08 4.47
N GLY A 70 7.65 -46.18 4.40
CA GLY A 70 6.80 -46.64 5.51
C GLY A 70 6.23 -45.50 6.36
N LYS A 71 5.86 -45.80 7.60
CA LYS A 71 5.08 -44.89 8.47
C LYS A 71 5.71 -43.49 8.60
N ARG A 72 7.03 -43.41 8.78
CA ARG A 72 7.76 -42.14 8.91
C ARG A 72 7.73 -41.28 7.63
N GLN A 73 7.80 -41.91 6.46
CA GLN A 73 7.64 -41.21 5.18
C GLN A 73 6.23 -40.62 5.08
N ASN A 74 5.20 -41.41 5.43
CA ASN A 74 3.81 -40.95 5.37
C ASN A 74 3.54 -39.79 6.33
N GLU A 75 4.10 -39.83 7.55
CA GLU A 75 3.99 -38.73 8.52
C GLU A 75 4.63 -37.45 7.97
N PHE A 76 5.84 -37.56 7.44
CA PHE A 76 6.53 -36.42 6.84
C PHE A 76 5.79 -35.84 5.63
N SER A 77 5.27 -36.68 4.73
CA SER A 77 4.47 -36.20 3.59
C SER A 77 3.25 -35.40 4.04
N LYS A 78 2.57 -35.83 5.12
CA LYS A 78 1.45 -35.07 5.69
C LYS A 78 1.89 -33.71 6.25
N ASP A 79 3.01 -33.68 6.97
CA ASP A 79 3.56 -32.43 7.51
C ASP A 79 3.91 -31.46 6.36
N MET A 80 4.51 -31.96 5.28
CA MET A 80 4.84 -31.18 4.09
C MET A 80 3.60 -30.64 3.37
N ASP A 81 2.54 -31.45 3.26
CA ASP A 81 1.26 -31.03 2.67
C ASP A 81 0.61 -29.93 3.52
N GLN A 82 0.67 -30.06 4.85
CA GLN A 82 0.18 -29.03 5.77
C GLN A 82 0.99 -27.73 5.65
N MET A 83 2.32 -27.80 5.62
CA MET A 83 3.18 -26.63 5.42
C MET A 83 2.91 -25.97 4.07
N THR A 84 2.75 -26.75 3.00
CA THR A 84 2.44 -26.24 1.66
C THR A 84 1.11 -25.51 1.64
N SER A 85 0.09 -26.08 2.29
CA SER A 85 -1.24 -25.46 2.41
C SER A 85 -1.17 -24.15 3.20
N GLN A 86 -0.40 -24.12 4.29
CA GLN A 86 -0.20 -22.92 5.08
C GLN A 86 0.49 -21.81 4.28
N LEU A 87 1.59 -22.13 3.58
CA LEU A 87 2.28 -21.16 2.72
C LEU A 87 1.38 -20.63 1.60
N LYS A 88 0.49 -21.45 1.05
CA LYS A 88 -0.48 -20.99 0.05
C LYS A 88 -1.47 -19.98 0.65
N SER A 89 -2.02 -20.28 1.84
CA SER A 89 -2.87 -19.35 2.57
C SER A 89 -2.15 -18.03 2.86
N ASP A 90 -0.89 -18.09 3.28
CA ASP A 90 -0.12 -16.89 3.60
C ASP A 90 0.22 -16.08 2.34
N GLN A 91 0.41 -16.74 1.19
CA GLN A 91 0.55 -16.08 -0.10
C GLN A 91 -0.71 -15.30 -0.46
N GLU A 92 -1.88 -15.94 -0.34
CA GLU A 92 -3.18 -15.31 -0.62
C GLU A 92 -3.42 -14.09 0.27
N LYS A 93 -3.03 -14.15 1.55
CA LYS A 93 -3.11 -12.98 2.46
C LYS A 93 -2.19 -11.85 2.02
N ILE A 94 -0.95 -12.15 1.63
CA ILE A 94 0.01 -11.13 1.16
C ILE A 94 -0.51 -10.48 -0.13
N ASP A 95 -1.05 -11.27 -1.06
CA ASP A 95 -1.60 -10.78 -2.32
C ASP A 95 -2.80 -9.86 -2.07
N ASN A 96 -3.74 -10.27 -1.21
CA ASN A 96 -4.87 -9.43 -0.80
C ASN A 96 -4.40 -8.11 -0.14
N ASN A 97 -3.40 -8.18 0.73
CA ASN A 97 -2.86 -6.98 1.39
C ASN A 97 -2.17 -6.03 0.39
N LEU A 98 -1.44 -6.57 -0.58
CA LEU A 98 -0.83 -5.77 -1.66
C LEU A 98 -1.91 -5.02 -2.46
N ASP A 99 -2.99 -5.70 -2.82
CA ASP A 99 -4.08 -5.09 -3.58
C ASP A 99 -4.77 -3.99 -2.79
N LEU A 100 -5.03 -4.20 -1.50
CA LEU A 100 -5.59 -3.18 -0.60
C LEU A 100 -4.67 -1.96 -0.46
N VAL A 101 -3.37 -2.17 -0.28
CA VAL A 101 -2.38 -1.10 -0.17
C VAL A 101 -2.34 -0.28 -1.46
N ARG A 102 -2.28 -0.95 -2.62
CA ARG A 102 -2.26 -0.30 -3.94
C ARG A 102 -3.53 0.50 -4.19
N ALA A 103 -4.70 -0.07 -3.90
CA ALA A 103 -5.97 0.63 -4.01
C ALA A 103 -5.99 1.89 -3.13
N LYS A 104 -5.46 1.79 -1.90
CA LYS A 104 -5.40 2.94 -1.00
C LYS A 104 -4.44 4.03 -1.48
N ILE A 105 -3.27 3.65 -2.00
CA ILE A 105 -2.32 4.58 -2.61
C ILE A 105 -3.01 5.33 -3.76
N ASN A 106 -3.68 4.61 -4.67
CA ASN A 106 -4.35 5.20 -5.83
C ASN A 106 -5.45 6.19 -5.42
N SER A 107 -6.29 5.81 -4.46
CA SER A 107 -7.33 6.70 -3.90
C SER A 107 -6.71 7.97 -3.32
N LEU A 108 -5.70 7.86 -2.46
CA LEU A 108 -5.05 9.03 -1.85
C LEU A 108 -4.32 9.90 -2.88
N SER A 109 -3.74 9.30 -3.93
CA SER A 109 -3.13 10.06 -5.04
C SER A 109 -4.17 10.83 -5.85
N SER A 110 -5.39 10.29 -5.99
CA SER A 110 -6.51 11.01 -6.59
C SER A 110 -6.92 12.21 -5.74
N ASP A 111 -7.06 12.02 -4.43
CA ASP A 111 -7.38 13.10 -3.49
C ASP A 111 -6.36 14.25 -3.59
N VAL A 112 -5.06 13.92 -3.59
CA VAL A 112 -3.98 14.91 -3.77
C VAL A 112 -4.13 15.69 -5.09
N SER A 113 -4.49 15.02 -6.17
CA SER A 113 -4.65 15.66 -7.49
C SER A 113 -5.85 16.62 -7.52
N GLN A 114 -6.96 16.25 -6.87
CA GLN A 114 -8.14 17.10 -6.73
C GLN A 114 -7.87 18.32 -5.85
N MET A 115 -7.14 18.13 -4.74
CA MET A 115 -6.73 19.22 -3.85
C MET A 115 -5.77 20.19 -4.56
N SER A 116 -4.78 19.68 -5.30
CA SER A 116 -3.88 20.50 -6.11
C SER A 116 -4.64 21.35 -7.15
N SER A 117 -5.65 20.77 -7.80
CA SER A 117 -6.53 21.49 -8.73
C SER A 117 -7.34 22.58 -8.01
N SER A 118 -7.86 22.27 -6.82
CA SER A 118 -8.60 23.23 -5.99
C SER A 118 -7.73 24.40 -5.54
N ILE A 119 -6.50 24.13 -5.08
CA ILE A 119 -5.51 25.16 -4.73
C ILE A 119 -5.21 26.05 -5.93
N SER A 120 -5.02 25.46 -7.11
CA SER A 120 -4.77 26.22 -8.34
C SER A 120 -5.91 27.18 -8.67
N GLY A 121 -7.17 26.72 -8.53
CA GLY A 121 -8.35 27.56 -8.68
C GLY A 121 -8.42 28.70 -7.66
N LEU A 122 -8.15 28.42 -6.39
CA LEU A 122 -8.11 29.44 -5.33
C LEU A 122 -7.00 30.47 -5.55
N ARG A 123 -5.83 30.04 -6.06
CA ARG A 123 -4.72 30.95 -6.42
C ARG A 123 -5.08 31.85 -7.60
N ALA A 124 -5.79 31.31 -8.60
CA ALA A 124 -6.28 32.12 -9.72
C ALA A 124 -7.33 33.14 -9.26
N GLU A 125 -8.27 32.74 -8.39
CA GLU A 125 -9.23 33.65 -7.79
C GLU A 125 -8.52 34.75 -6.98
N LEU A 126 -7.54 34.37 -6.15
CA LEU A 126 -6.76 35.31 -5.35
C LEU A 126 -6.03 36.34 -6.21
N ALA A 127 -5.51 35.94 -7.38
CA ALA A 127 -4.83 36.83 -8.32
C ALA A 127 -5.78 37.82 -9.01
N SER A 128 -7.09 37.55 -9.01
CA SER A 128 -8.11 38.40 -9.63
C SER A 128 -8.74 39.45 -8.70
N ILE A 129 -8.34 39.49 -7.41
CA ILE A 129 -8.90 40.39 -6.37
C ILE A 129 -7.95 41.53 -6.00
#